data_AF-A0A7W6R4J2-F1
#
_entry.id   AF-A0A7W6R4J2-F1
#
_cell.length_a   1.000
_cell.length_b   1.000
_cell.length_c   1.000
_cell.angle_alpha   90.00
_cell.angle_beta   90.00
_cell.angle_gamma   90.00
#
_symmetry.space_group_name_H-M   'P 1'
#
loop_
_entity.id
_entity.type
_entity.pdbx_description
1 polymer ?
#
loop_
_entity_poly.entity_id
_entity_poly.type
_entity_poly.pdbx_seq_one_letter_code
_entity_poly.pdbx_strand_id
1 'polypeptide(L)'
;MADIDVSTLDPDTPLRLKLAASLAFPDGSMTESGLKREIERGRLECERIAGKTYVSLNDIKRMRELCRESRRGSANTSASARAGRPSGSSSTEQTRSAQDAARMTALALIERSKSTLPKSTNPNGAGESLRR
;
A
#
# COMPACT_ATOMS: atom_id res chain seq x y z
N MET A 1 42.96 0.29 -3.09
CA MET A 1 41.68 0.72 -2.47
C MET A 1 42.00 1.09 -1.03
N ALA A 2 41.69 2.32 -0.59
CA ALA A 2 41.89 2.69 0.80
C ALA A 2 40.97 1.85 1.68
N ASP A 3 41.57 1.13 2.63
CA ASP A 3 40.89 0.34 3.64
C ASP A 3 40.27 1.32 4.64
N ILE A 4 39.00 1.67 4.42
CA ILE A 4 38.27 2.53 5.35
C ILE A 4 37.74 1.58 6.43
N ASP A 5 38.43 1.58 7.58
CA ASP A 5 38.01 0.79 8.73
C ASP A 5 36.67 1.34 9.26
N VAL A 6 35.62 0.53 9.10
CA VAL A 6 34.24 0.87 9.50
C VAL A 6 34.11 1.15 11.00
N SER A 7 35.07 0.70 11.82
CA SER A 7 35.07 0.90 13.28
C SER A 7 35.52 2.30 13.69
N THR A 8 36.16 3.06 12.78
CA THR A 8 36.64 4.43 13.04
C THR A 8 35.66 5.50 12.55
N LEU A 9 34.68 5.12 11.72
CA LEU A 9 33.67 6.05 11.24
C LEU A 9 32.59 6.25 12.30
N ASP A 10 32.27 7.51 12.60
CA ASP A 10 31.11 7.82 13.41
C ASP A 10 29.84 7.29 12.70
N PRO A 11 28.99 6.51 13.39
CA PRO A 11 27.87 5.83 12.77
C PRO A 11 26.84 6.78 12.18
N ASP A 12 26.77 8.03 12.65
CA ASP A 12 25.86 9.07 12.20
C ASP A 12 26.49 9.95 11.10
N THR A 13 27.71 9.63 10.64
CA THR A 13 28.33 10.31 9.49
C THR A 13 27.48 10.13 8.23
N PRO A 14 27.11 11.22 7.52
CA PRO A 14 26.38 11.13 6.27
C PRO A 14 27.28 10.57 5.15
N LEU A 15 26.98 9.36 4.68
CA LEU A 15 27.74 8.68 3.63
C LEU A 15 26.94 8.60 2.33
N ARG A 16 27.64 8.64 1.19
CA ARG A 16 26.98 8.41 -0.10
C ARG A 16 26.50 6.96 -0.19
N LEU A 17 25.34 6.75 -0.80
CA LEU A 17 24.69 5.43 -0.93
C LEU A 17 25.62 4.30 -1.37
N LYS A 18 26.49 4.54 -2.36
CA LYS A 18 27.45 3.53 -2.84
C LYS A 18 28.43 3.09 -1.75
N LEU A 19 28.98 4.04 -1.01
CA LEU A 19 29.95 3.77 0.05
C LEU A 19 29.25 3.13 1.26
N ALA A 20 28.08 3.66 1.62
CA ALA A 20 27.29 3.13 2.72
C ALA A 20 26.87 1.66 2.47
N ALA A 21 26.51 1.31 1.23
CA ALA A 21 26.23 -0.08 0.86
C ALA A 21 27.45 -0.99 1.04
N SER A 22 28.63 -0.57 0.56
CA SER A 22 29.85 -1.36 0.71
C SER A 22 30.29 -1.53 2.17
N LEU A 23 30.07 -0.54 3.02
CA LEU A 23 30.43 -0.60 4.44
C LEU A 23 29.42 -1.41 5.26
N ALA A 24 28.11 -1.24 5.01
CA ALA A 24 27.08 -1.95 5.77
C ALA A 24 26.87 -3.40 5.30
N PHE A 25 27.22 -3.70 4.05
CA PHE A 25 27.07 -5.03 3.43
C PHE A 25 28.35 -5.40 2.68
N PRO A 26 29.42 -5.81 3.38
CA PRO A 26 30.69 -6.16 2.77
C PRO A 26 30.58 -7.35 1.81
N ASP A 27 29.56 -8.20 1.98
CA ASP A 27 29.24 -9.33 1.10
C ASP A 27 28.71 -8.91 -0.28
N GLY A 28 28.39 -7.62 -0.48
CA GLY A 28 27.84 -7.10 -1.73
C GLY A 28 26.38 -7.50 -2.00
N SER A 29 25.71 -8.14 -1.04
CA SER A 29 24.30 -8.55 -1.15
C SER A 29 23.34 -7.37 -1.27
N MET A 30 23.77 -6.17 -0.84
CA MET A 30 23.01 -4.94 -0.94
C MET A 30 23.79 -3.93 -1.77
N THR A 31 23.12 -3.31 -2.73
CA THR A 31 23.71 -2.33 -3.65
C THR A 31 23.09 -0.95 -3.47
N GLU A 32 23.70 0.08 -4.06
CA GLU A 32 23.12 1.43 -4.13
C GLU A 32 21.67 1.41 -4.65
N SER A 33 21.40 0.62 -5.70
CA SER A 33 20.05 0.48 -6.25
C SER A 33 19.08 -0.23 -5.31
N GLY A 34 19.58 -1.09 -4.42
CA GLY A 34 18.79 -1.70 -3.34
C GLY A 34 18.39 -0.67 -2.29
N LEU A 35 19.36 0.11 -1.81
CA LEU A 35 19.10 1.19 -0.84
C LEU A 35 18.17 2.27 -1.41
N LYS A 36 18.32 2.64 -2.69
CA LYS A 36 17.39 3.55 -3.38
C LYS A 36 15.95 3.07 -3.31
N ARG A 37 15.71 1.77 -3.54
CA ARG A 37 14.36 1.20 -3.44
C ARG A 37 13.80 1.25 -2.02
N GLU A 38 14.63 1.06 -0.99
CA GLU A 38 14.18 1.16 0.40
C GLU A 38 13.83 2.62 0.80
N ILE A 39 14.53 3.60 0.23
CA ILE A 39 14.17 5.03 0.34
C ILE A 39 12.84 5.30 -0.37
N GLU A 40 12.66 4.81 -1.59
CA GLU A 40 11.39 4.96 -2.34
C GLU A 40 10.21 4.29 -1.62
N ARG A 41 10.47 3.22 -0.88
CA ARG A 41 9.49 2.54 -0.01
C ARG A 41 9.25 3.24 1.33
N GLY A 42 10.01 4.30 1.63
CA GLY A 42 9.92 5.05 2.89
C GLY A 42 10.41 4.29 4.11
N ARG A 43 11.25 3.26 3.95
CA ARG A 43 11.79 2.44 5.06
C ARG A 43 13.18 2.84 5.50
N LEU A 44 13.91 3.55 4.64
CA LEU A 44 15.24 4.06 4.91
C LEU A 44 15.18 5.60 4.95
N GLU A 45 15.57 6.17 6.08
CA GLU A 45 15.75 7.62 6.20
C GLU A 45 16.98 8.05 5.40
N CYS A 46 16.87 9.21 4.75
CA CYS A 46 17.93 9.73 3.91
C CYS A 46 17.97 11.25 3.93
N GLU A 47 19.18 11.78 3.82
CA GLU A 47 19.43 13.22 3.72
C GLU A 47 19.68 13.61 2.27
N ARG A 48 19.11 14.74 1.85
CA ARG A 48 19.33 15.30 0.52
C ARG A 48 20.14 16.58 0.62
N ILE A 49 21.40 16.51 0.22
CA ILE A 49 22.33 17.65 0.25
C ILE A 49 22.80 17.91 -1.19
N ALA A 50 22.55 19.11 -1.72
CA ALA A 50 22.90 19.51 -3.09
C ALA A 50 22.41 18.52 -4.17
N GLY A 51 21.19 17.99 -4.03
CA GLY A 51 20.60 17.02 -4.96
C GLY A 51 21.19 15.60 -4.89
N LYS A 52 22.10 15.35 -3.95
CA LYS A 52 22.70 14.04 -3.69
C LYS A 52 22.06 13.43 -2.45
N THR A 53 21.95 12.11 -2.45
CA THR A 53 21.41 11.35 -1.32
C THR A 53 22.53 10.81 -0.45
N TYR A 54 22.39 11.08 0.83
CA TYR A 54 23.27 10.61 1.91
C TYR A 54 22.46 9.78 2.88
N VAL A 55 23.12 8.81 3.50
CA VAL A 55 22.57 7.91 4.50
C VAL A 55 23.64 7.62 5.54
N SER A 56 23.24 7.51 6.80
CA SER A 56 24.13 7.08 7.87
C SER A 56 24.11 5.55 8.01
N LEU A 57 25.15 4.98 8.64
CA LEU A 57 25.17 3.55 8.98
C LEU A 57 24.12 3.19 10.03
N ASN A 58 23.81 4.13 10.92
CA ASN A 58 22.76 4.02 11.92
C ASN A 58 21.36 3.92 11.27
N ASP A 59 21.09 4.74 10.25
CA ASP A 59 19.85 4.65 9.46
C ASP A 59 19.68 3.28 8.80
N ILE A 60 20.78 2.73 8.25
CA ILE A 60 20.77 1.39 7.65
C ILE A 60 20.50 0.33 8.71
N LYS A 61 21.07 0.46 9.92
CA LYS A 61 20.79 -0.45 11.03
C LYS A 61 19.31 -0.39 11.44
N ARG A 62 18.73 0.81 11.58
CA ARG A 62 17.31 1.02 11.84
C ARG A 62 16.43 0.40 10.75
N MET A 63 16.79 0.61 9.48
CA MET A 63 16.10 -0.03 8.35
C MET A 63 16.14 -1.56 8.45
N ARG A 64 17.28 -2.14 8.83
CA ARG A 64 17.41 -3.60 9.02
C ARG A 64 16.50 -4.11 10.13
N GLU A 65 16.34 -3.35 11.20
CA GLU A 65 15.39 -3.68 12.28
C GLU A 65 13.95 -3.69 11.75
N LEU A 66 13.57 -2.71 10.93
CA LEU A 66 12.25 -2.67 10.28
C LEU A 66 12.02 -3.82 9.29
N CYS A 67 13.07 -4.26 8.58
CA CYS A 67 12.99 -5.38 7.63
C CYS A 67 13.09 -6.77 8.27
N ARG A 68 13.49 -6.87 9.54
CA ARG A 68 13.48 -8.14 10.29
C ARG A 68 12.04 -8.51 10.61
N GLU A 69 11.44 -9.30 9.71
CA GLU A 69 10.12 -9.95 9.80
C GLU A 69 9.19 -9.52 10.96
N SER A 70 8.49 -8.40 10.75
CA SER A 70 7.08 -8.33 11.13
C SER A 70 6.29 -9.27 10.19
N ARG A 71 6.44 -10.58 10.37
CA ARG A 71 5.61 -11.61 9.72
C ARG A 71 4.23 -11.61 10.38
N ARG A 72 3.52 -10.48 10.34
CA ARG A 72 2.08 -10.39 10.62
C ARG A 72 1.47 -9.55 9.50
N GLY A 73 0.62 -10.21 8.72
CA GLY A 73 0.24 -9.84 7.36
C GLY A 73 -0.12 -8.37 7.20
N SER A 74 0.66 -7.65 6.40
CA SER A 74 0.16 -6.45 5.76
C SER A 74 -0.49 -6.91 4.46
N ALA A 75 -1.82 -6.93 4.46
CA ALA A 75 -2.61 -7.10 3.25
C ALA A 75 -2.13 -6.06 2.23
N ASN A 76 -1.61 -6.55 1.11
CA ASN A 76 -1.17 -5.73 -0.01
C ASN A 76 -2.40 -5.11 -0.69
N THR A 77 -2.90 -4.00 -0.16
CA THR A 77 -3.75 -3.05 -0.90
C THR A 77 -2.89 -1.91 -1.40
N SER A 78 -2.13 -2.18 -2.45
CA SER A 78 -1.82 -1.17 -3.45
C SER A 78 -1.62 -1.88 -4.77
N ALA A 79 -2.68 -1.89 -5.58
CA ALA A 79 -2.58 -2.19 -7.00
C ALA A 79 -1.46 -1.31 -7.58
N SER A 80 -0.39 -1.95 -8.03
CA SER A 80 0.64 -1.28 -8.82
C SER A 80 0.02 -0.95 -10.16
N ALA A 81 -0.57 0.24 -10.27
CA ALA A 81 -0.73 0.87 -11.57
C ALA A 81 0.67 1.22 -12.06
N ARG A 82 1.28 0.31 -12.82
CA ARG A 82 2.24 0.69 -13.86
C ARG A 82 1.50 1.61 -14.84
N ALA A 83 1.42 2.90 -14.51
CA ALA A 83 1.10 3.91 -15.48
C ALA A 83 2.41 4.27 -16.17
N GLY A 84 2.61 3.68 -17.36
CA GLY A 84 3.51 4.28 -18.33
C GLY A 84 3.13 5.75 -18.55
N ARG A 85 4.07 6.54 -19.05
CA ARG A 85 3.71 7.81 -19.70
C ARG A 85 2.57 7.54 -20.69
N PRO A 86 1.49 8.32 -20.61
CA PRO A 86 1.12 9.07 -21.80
C PRO A 86 1.24 10.57 -21.49
N SER A 87 1.95 11.25 -22.37
CA SER A 87 1.72 12.67 -22.61
C SER A 87 0.24 12.82 -23.00
N GLY A 88 -0.55 13.55 -22.20
CA GLY A 88 -1.97 13.73 -22.47
C GLY A 88 -2.66 14.53 -21.36
N SER A 89 -2.72 15.84 -21.56
CA SER A 89 -3.48 16.79 -20.74
C SER A 89 -5.00 16.51 -20.79
N SER A 90 -5.70 16.80 -19.68
CA SER A 90 -7.17 16.90 -19.51
C SER A 90 -7.98 15.59 -19.35
N SER A 91 -8.62 15.40 -18.18
CA SER A 91 -10.06 15.07 -18.00
C SER A 91 -10.33 14.48 -16.59
N THR A 92 -10.55 15.35 -15.60
CA THR A 92 -11.01 14.99 -14.23
C THR A 92 -12.54 15.05 -14.11
N GLU A 93 -13.27 14.54 -15.11
CA GLU A 93 -14.74 14.53 -15.09
C GLU A 93 -15.36 13.13 -15.30
N GLN A 94 -14.64 12.17 -15.86
CA GLN A 94 -15.21 10.85 -16.18
C GLN A 94 -15.31 9.88 -14.99
N THR A 95 -14.57 10.10 -13.90
CA THR A 95 -14.53 9.16 -12.76
C THR A 95 -15.65 9.35 -11.74
N ARG A 96 -16.30 10.52 -11.68
CA ARG A 96 -17.47 10.76 -10.81
C ARG A 96 -18.72 10.05 -11.36
N SER A 97 -18.91 10.06 -12.68
CA SER A 97 -20.10 9.48 -13.33
C SER A 97 -20.21 7.96 -13.21
N ALA A 98 -19.08 7.23 -13.17
CA ALA A 98 -19.10 5.77 -13.06
C ALA A 98 -19.55 5.27 -11.67
N GLN A 99 -19.16 5.97 -10.60
CA GLN A 99 -19.57 5.60 -9.24
C GLN A 99 -21.05 5.87 -8.99
N ASP A 100 -21.59 6.95 -9.56
CA ASP A 100 -23.00 7.31 -9.42
C ASP A 100 -23.92 6.30 -10.13
N ALA A 101 -23.57 5.91 -11.36
CA ALA A 101 -24.30 4.87 -12.10
C ALA A 101 -24.31 3.51 -11.38
N ALA A 102 -23.19 3.14 -10.74
CA ALA A 102 -23.11 1.91 -9.95
C ALA A 102 -24.00 1.96 -8.70
N ARG A 103 -24.04 3.10 -7.99
CA ARG A 103 -24.91 3.30 -6.82
C ARG A 103 -26.39 3.27 -7.20
N MET A 104 -26.77 3.94 -8.29
CA MET A 104 -28.16 3.93 -8.79
C MET A 104 -28.64 2.52 -9.15
N THR A 105 -27.79 1.71 -9.78
CA THR A 105 -28.12 0.32 -10.14
C THR A 105 -28.34 -0.54 -8.89
N ALA A 106 -27.49 -0.39 -7.87
CA ALA A 106 -27.63 -1.14 -6.63
C ALA A 106 -28.95 -0.80 -5.90
N LEU A 107 -29.32 0.49 -5.83
CA LEU A 107 -30.58 0.90 -5.20
C LEU A 107 -31.82 0.39 -5.96
N ALA A 108 -31.80 0.44 -7.29
CA ALA A 108 -32.91 -0.07 -8.12
C ALA A 108 -33.13 -1.58 -7.95
N LEU A 109 -32.06 -2.37 -7.81
CA LEU A 109 -32.16 -3.81 -7.55
C LEU A 109 -32.75 -4.10 -6.16
N ILE A 110 -32.35 -3.34 -5.15
CA ILE A 110 -32.88 -3.48 -3.78
C ILE A 110 -34.40 -3.20 -3.77
N GLU A 111 -34.85 -2.13 -4.41
CA GLU A 111 -36.29 -1.82 -4.47
C GLU A 111 -37.08 -2.84 -5.29
N ARG A 112 -36.54 -3.30 -6.43
CA ARG A 112 -37.16 -4.37 -7.22
C ARG A 112 -37.32 -5.67 -6.41
N SER A 113 -36.33 -6.02 -5.59
CA SER A 113 -36.39 -7.23 -4.76
C SER A 113 -37.49 -7.22 -3.70
N LYS A 114 -37.82 -6.04 -3.15
CA LYS A 114 -38.94 -5.88 -2.21
C LYS A 114 -40.31 -5.95 -2.89
N SER A 115 -40.39 -5.59 -4.18
CA SER A 115 -41.64 -5.52 -4.94
C SER A 115 -42.11 -6.88 -5.50
N THR A 116 -41.27 -7.91 -5.52
CA THR A 116 -41.59 -9.21 -6.14
C THR A 116 -41.88 -10.35 -5.16
N LEU A 117 -42.30 -10.06 -3.93
CA LEU A 117 -42.92 -11.09 -3.08
C LEU A 117 -44.41 -11.23 -3.46
N PRO A 118 -44.82 -12.28 -4.18
CA PRO A 118 -46.23 -12.49 -4.49
C PRO A 118 -47.02 -12.67 -3.19
N LYS A 119 -48.09 -11.88 -3.07
CA LYS A 119 -49.11 -12.01 -2.04
C LYS A 119 -49.82 -13.36 -2.23
N SER A 120 -49.29 -14.39 -1.59
CA SER A 120 -49.96 -15.69 -1.53
C SER A 120 -51.17 -15.55 -0.60
N THR A 121 -52.32 -15.44 -1.25
CA THR A 121 -53.67 -15.41 -0.73
C THR A 121 -54.00 -16.77 -0.11
N ASN A 122 -54.16 -16.85 1.21
CA ASN A 122 -54.88 -17.96 1.85
C ASN A 122 -56.33 -17.52 2.10
N PRO A 123 -57.32 -18.02 1.33
CA PRO A 123 -58.72 -17.86 1.66
C PRO A 123 -59.09 -18.78 2.83
N ASN A 124 -59.70 -18.13 3.82
CA ASN A 124 -60.17 -18.64 5.11
C ASN A 124 -61.28 -19.70 4.96
N GLY A 125 -61.25 -20.75 5.79
CA GLY A 125 -62.26 -21.82 5.80
C GLY A 125 -62.37 -22.53 7.14
N ALA A 126 -63.28 -22.02 7.98
CA ALA A 126 -64.27 -22.72 8.82
C ALA A 126 -63.86 -23.75 9.91
N GLY A 127 -64.47 -23.60 11.10
CA GLY A 127 -64.69 -24.64 12.12
C GLY A 127 -64.12 -24.28 13.49
N GLU A 128 -64.87 -23.65 14.41
CA GLU A 128 -65.86 -24.25 15.34
C GLU A 128 -65.26 -24.70 16.69
N SER A 129 -65.99 -24.38 17.78
CA SER A 129 -65.93 -24.84 19.19
C SER A 129 -65.57 -23.70 20.17
N LEU A 130 -66.49 -22.90 20.71
CA LEU A 130 -67.69 -23.17 21.52
C LEU A 130 -67.43 -23.70 22.95
N ARG A 131 -67.38 -22.74 23.88
CA ARG A 131 -67.97 -22.68 25.25
C ARG A 131 -67.33 -23.42 26.44
N ARG A 132 -67.17 -22.57 27.48
CA ARG A 132 -67.23 -22.73 28.95
C ARG A 132 -66.10 -23.48 29.66
#